data_AF-A0A812NCV6-F1
#
_entry.id   AF-A0A812NCV6-F1
#
_cell.length_a   1.000
_cell.length_b   1.000
_cell.length_c   1.000
_cell.angle_alpha   90.00
_cell.angle_beta   90.00
_cell.angle_gamma   90.00
#
_symmetry.space_group_name_H-M   'P 1'
#
loop_
_entity.id
_entity.type
_entity.pdbx_description
1 polymer ?
#
loop_
_entity_poly.entity_id
_entity_poly.type
_entity_poly.pdbx_seq_one_letter_code
_entity_poly.pdbx_strand_id
1 'polypeptide(L)'
;MVAADPPRVVSSAEVLPALRTAGACILEGAGSSREEAAALPEEIFGAVLAAAPEPAEVSEKTLGPRGIRKDDAFRAHTDGHAYGDLFPDYFLLLCAHASSKGGGNFVIDGYQILDGLAEDAENSWVVKALEERAVDQTSRLPSISPVVLRAPDGRRALRCRLSGPPAAFAAQRVSHDSDDPEKDARMLAIYHQAVEKAAEAADRIYLRPGDALVVDNYRMFHGRDPYVDPDRLLWRCWIWTTAARGVPDTELHSTPGNTAGEVRPDEAPFKKQRLEKATTKQWRRDLMRSDQYYKFGRTQMENAMNQLQEVSGSELLTKIRQNGFRLTVGDITFVLAESYGFCWGVERAVAMAYEARDFFPDKNIWVTNEIIHNPSVNQNLSDKGMRFVETTKDGGKDYSDVEEGDVVILPAFGASVDEMALLKERNVQIVDTTCPWVSKVWASVERSKDKDHTAIIHGKYDHEETVATKSFASKYIVLKNMAEAEYVAAYVLGEGNKEEFMAKFSKAMSPGFDPDVDLDRVGVANQTTMLKGETELIGKLFERVSAIFMCIN
;
A
#
# COMPACT_ATOMS: atom_id res chain seq x y z
N MET A 1 -21.76 -16.63 19.05
CA MET A 1 -23.20 -16.62 18.73
C MET A 1 -23.40 -15.67 17.55
N VAL A 2 -24.36 -15.96 16.68
CA VAL A 2 -24.59 -15.23 15.43
C VAL A 2 -25.48 -14.02 15.71
N ALA A 3 -25.19 -12.86 15.10
CA ALA A 3 -26.11 -11.73 15.12
C ALA A 3 -27.43 -12.16 14.45
N ALA A 4 -28.55 -11.99 15.14
CA ALA A 4 -29.87 -12.19 14.56
C ALA A 4 -30.08 -11.23 13.37
N ASP A 5 -30.97 -11.60 12.43
CA ASP A 5 -31.40 -10.74 11.32
C ASP A 5 -31.72 -9.33 11.86
N PRO A 6 -31.15 -8.25 11.29
CA PRO A 6 -31.34 -6.91 11.83
C PRO A 6 -32.83 -6.55 11.87
N PRO A 7 -33.31 -5.91 12.95
CA PRO A 7 -34.70 -5.50 13.05
C PRO A 7 -35.08 -4.61 11.87
N ARG A 8 -36.25 -4.88 11.28
CA ARG A 8 -36.88 -4.03 10.28
C ARG A 8 -37.71 -2.95 10.99
N VAL A 9 -37.52 -1.71 10.57
CA VAL A 9 -38.24 -0.53 11.07
C VAL A 9 -38.85 0.23 9.91
N VAL A 10 -39.93 0.97 10.14
CA VAL A 10 -40.67 1.69 9.07
C VAL A 10 -40.57 3.20 9.23
N SER A 11 -39.96 3.69 10.31
CA SER A 11 -39.74 5.10 10.57
C SER A 11 -38.28 5.41 10.91
N SER A 12 -37.76 6.53 10.39
CA SER A 12 -36.43 7.03 10.73
C SER A 12 -36.24 7.26 12.23
N ALA A 13 -37.31 7.61 12.95
CA ALA A 13 -37.29 7.80 14.40
C ALA A 13 -37.00 6.49 15.20
N GLU A 14 -37.27 5.33 14.60
CA GLU A 14 -37.03 4.01 15.21
C GLU A 14 -35.60 3.50 14.99
N VAL A 15 -34.86 4.11 14.05
CA VAL A 15 -33.51 3.67 13.67
C VAL A 15 -32.53 3.79 14.84
N LEU A 16 -32.40 4.96 15.46
CA LEU A 16 -31.45 5.14 16.58
C LEU A 16 -31.74 4.19 17.78
N PRO A 17 -32.99 4.01 18.24
CA PRO A 17 -33.32 2.96 19.21
C PRO A 17 -32.92 1.54 18.78
N ALA A 18 -33.16 1.19 17.52
CA ALA A 18 -32.80 -0.12 16.98
C ALA A 18 -31.28 -0.32 16.95
N LEU A 19 -30.52 0.68 16.49
CA LEU A 19 -29.05 0.67 16.49
C LEU A 19 -28.46 0.51 17.90
N ARG A 20 -29.00 1.21 18.90
CA ARG A 20 -28.55 1.04 20.30
C ARG A 20 -28.71 -0.38 20.80
N THR A 21 -29.77 -1.08 20.38
CA THR A 21 -30.07 -2.43 20.85
C THR A 21 -29.30 -3.48 20.05
N ALA A 22 -29.44 -3.45 18.73
CA ALA A 22 -28.99 -4.50 17.81
C ALA A 22 -27.71 -4.15 17.02
N GLY A 23 -27.25 -2.91 17.05
CA GLY A 23 -26.09 -2.43 16.28
C GLY A 23 -26.35 -2.24 14.78
N ALA A 24 -27.38 -2.86 14.22
CA ALA A 24 -27.82 -2.66 12.84
C ALA A 24 -29.36 -2.74 12.76
N CYS A 25 -29.95 -2.12 11.73
CA CYS A 25 -31.36 -2.27 11.40
C CYS A 25 -31.60 -2.05 9.90
N ILE A 26 -32.77 -2.45 9.41
CA ILE A 26 -33.22 -2.17 8.03
C ILE A 26 -34.38 -1.18 8.11
N LEU A 27 -34.20 0.02 7.58
CA LEU A 27 -35.28 0.99 7.39
C LEU A 27 -35.99 0.68 6.07
N GLU A 28 -37.25 0.27 6.16
CA GLU A 28 -38.09 -0.03 5.02
C GLU A 28 -38.67 1.24 4.40
N GLY A 29 -38.77 1.28 3.07
CA GLY A 29 -39.41 2.40 2.37
C GLY A 29 -38.61 3.71 2.41
N ALA A 30 -37.28 3.63 2.56
CA ALA A 30 -36.35 4.74 2.60
C ALA A 30 -36.06 5.41 1.23
N GLY A 31 -36.74 4.97 0.16
CA GLY A 31 -36.53 5.46 -1.20
C GLY A 31 -35.51 4.66 -2.01
N SER A 32 -35.14 5.14 -3.18
CA SER A 32 -34.19 4.44 -4.10
C SER A 32 -33.25 5.38 -4.87
N SER A 33 -33.50 6.69 -4.82
CA SER A 33 -32.70 7.70 -5.49
C SER A 33 -31.47 8.09 -4.66
N ARG A 34 -30.52 8.78 -5.32
CA ARG A 34 -29.35 9.33 -4.65
C ARG A 34 -29.74 10.46 -3.69
N GLU A 35 -30.73 11.26 -4.08
CA GLU A 35 -31.23 12.39 -3.32
C GLU A 35 -31.88 11.92 -2.02
N GLU A 36 -32.67 10.84 -2.06
CA GLU A 36 -33.22 10.21 -0.87
C GLU A 36 -32.11 9.65 0.02
N ALA A 37 -31.09 8.99 -0.54
CA ALA A 37 -29.93 8.54 0.23
C ALA A 37 -29.18 9.68 0.92
N ALA A 38 -29.11 10.87 0.30
CA ALA A 38 -28.46 12.05 0.85
C ALA A 38 -29.27 12.70 2.00
N ALA A 39 -30.59 12.54 2.02
CA ALA A 39 -31.47 13.08 3.05
C ALA A 39 -31.46 12.22 4.34
N LEU A 40 -31.30 10.90 4.21
CA LEU A 40 -31.40 9.96 5.33
C LEU A 40 -30.50 10.28 6.54
N PRO A 41 -29.22 10.71 6.40
CA PRO A 41 -28.40 11.07 7.56
C PRO A 41 -29.03 12.18 8.42
N GLU A 42 -29.57 13.24 7.80
CA GLU A 42 -30.24 14.32 8.54
C GLU A 42 -31.57 13.83 9.15
N GLU A 43 -32.35 13.03 8.42
CA GLU A 43 -33.62 12.49 8.91
C GLU A 43 -33.46 11.54 10.11
N ILE A 44 -32.38 10.75 10.13
CA ILE A 44 -32.13 9.74 11.18
C ILE A 44 -31.38 10.35 12.36
N PHE A 45 -30.33 11.13 12.10
CA PHE A 45 -29.41 11.61 13.14
C PHE A 45 -29.69 13.06 13.57
N GLY A 46 -30.26 13.89 12.70
CA GLY A 46 -30.67 15.27 12.97
C GLY A 46 -29.69 16.04 13.85
N ALA A 47 -30.13 16.42 15.06
CA ALA A 47 -29.33 17.21 15.99
C ALA A 47 -27.99 16.58 16.44
N VAL A 48 -27.80 15.26 16.29
CA VAL A 48 -26.53 14.60 16.62
C VAL A 48 -25.65 14.37 15.39
N LEU A 49 -26.10 14.72 14.18
CA LEU A 49 -25.28 14.64 12.98
C LEU A 49 -24.15 15.68 13.03
N ALA A 50 -22.91 15.23 12.85
CA ALA A 50 -21.74 16.10 12.76
C ALA A 50 -21.27 16.25 11.30
N ALA A 51 -21.24 15.17 10.53
CA ALA A 51 -20.93 15.21 9.10
C ALA A 51 -21.49 13.98 8.37
N ALA A 52 -21.96 14.19 7.14
CA ALA A 52 -22.26 13.13 6.19
C ALA A 52 -21.94 13.62 4.77
N PRO A 53 -20.91 13.08 4.09
CA PRO A 53 -20.62 13.45 2.71
C PRO A 53 -21.61 12.80 1.75
N GLU A 54 -21.60 13.32 0.52
CA GLU A 54 -22.42 12.86 -0.59
C GLU A 54 -22.46 11.32 -0.73
N PRO A 55 -23.64 10.73 -1.01
CA PRO A 55 -23.79 9.30 -1.20
C PRO A 55 -22.91 8.81 -2.34
N ALA A 56 -22.24 7.68 -2.11
CA ALA A 56 -21.44 7.02 -3.13
C ALA A 56 -22.23 5.88 -3.78
N GLU A 57 -22.16 5.80 -5.11
CA GLU A 57 -22.65 4.65 -5.85
C GLU A 57 -21.79 3.42 -5.56
N VAL A 58 -22.44 2.33 -5.16
CA VAL A 58 -21.86 0.99 -4.96
C VAL A 58 -22.44 0.06 -6.02
N SER A 59 -21.77 0.03 -7.17
CA SER A 59 -22.15 -0.76 -8.35
C SER A 59 -20.90 -1.36 -9.00
N GLU A 60 -21.09 -2.25 -9.98
CA GLU A 60 -19.98 -2.76 -10.79
C GLU A 60 -19.24 -1.63 -11.53
N LYS A 61 -19.94 -0.55 -11.92
CA LYS A 61 -19.33 0.58 -12.64
C LYS A 61 -18.35 1.36 -11.77
N THR A 62 -18.63 1.50 -10.48
CA THR A 62 -17.78 2.26 -9.56
C THR A 62 -16.72 1.41 -8.87
N LEU A 63 -17.00 0.12 -8.69
CA LEU A 63 -16.10 -0.85 -8.05
C LEU A 63 -15.15 -1.53 -9.06
N GLY A 64 -15.61 -1.82 -10.28
CA GLY A 64 -14.83 -2.49 -11.33
C GLY A 64 -13.51 -1.81 -11.67
N PRO A 65 -13.48 -0.49 -11.92
CA PRO A 65 -12.24 0.27 -12.12
C PRO A 65 -11.28 0.27 -10.93
N ARG A 66 -11.74 -0.16 -9.74
CA ARG A 66 -10.93 -0.29 -8.51
C ARG A 66 -10.41 -1.72 -8.30
N GLY A 67 -10.58 -2.60 -9.29
CA GLY A 67 -10.16 -4.00 -9.21
C GLY A 67 -11.06 -4.86 -8.32
N ILE A 68 -12.25 -4.36 -7.99
CA ILE A 68 -13.26 -5.07 -7.20
C ILE A 68 -14.32 -5.58 -8.17
N ARG A 69 -14.46 -6.89 -8.27
CA ARG A 69 -15.45 -7.51 -9.13
C ARG A 69 -16.71 -7.89 -8.35
N LYS A 70 -17.83 -8.01 -9.05
CA LYS A 70 -19.12 -8.40 -8.46
C LYS A 70 -19.11 -9.80 -7.86
N ASP A 71 -18.33 -10.70 -8.46
CA ASP A 71 -18.11 -12.07 -8.03
C ASP A 71 -17.06 -12.19 -6.91
N ASP A 72 -16.41 -11.09 -6.52
CA ASP A 72 -15.58 -11.08 -5.32
C ASP A 72 -16.48 -10.99 -4.08
N ALA A 73 -16.25 -11.88 -3.12
CA ALA A 73 -16.84 -11.79 -1.79
C ALA A 73 -16.16 -10.65 -1.01
N PHE A 74 -16.93 -9.87 -0.28
CA PHE A 74 -16.41 -8.95 0.73
C PHE A 74 -16.42 -9.66 2.07
N ARG A 75 -15.22 -9.92 2.60
CA ARG A 75 -15.05 -10.45 3.95
C ARG A 75 -15.51 -9.44 5.01
N ALA A 76 -15.70 -9.90 6.25
CA ALA A 76 -16.09 -9.04 7.36
C ALA A 76 -15.12 -7.85 7.53
N HIS A 77 -15.66 -6.64 7.54
CA HIS A 77 -14.89 -5.41 7.73
C HIS A 77 -15.73 -4.29 8.36
N THR A 78 -15.02 -3.27 8.85
CA THR A 78 -15.56 -1.94 9.19
C THR A 78 -15.30 -0.96 8.05
N ASP A 79 -16.10 0.09 7.94
CA ASP A 79 -15.96 1.07 6.86
C ASP A 79 -15.13 2.30 7.26
N GLY A 80 -14.64 3.04 6.25
CA GLY A 80 -13.99 4.34 6.45
C GLY A 80 -12.53 4.32 6.95
N HIS A 81 -11.80 3.21 6.83
CA HIS A 81 -10.37 3.15 7.16
C HIS A 81 -9.48 4.17 6.42
N ALA A 82 -9.99 4.78 5.33
CA ALA A 82 -9.32 5.90 4.66
C ALA A 82 -9.03 7.06 5.63
N TYR A 83 -9.83 7.22 6.69
CA TYR A 83 -9.71 8.29 7.68
C TYR A 83 -8.95 7.87 8.95
N GLY A 84 -8.22 6.76 8.91
CA GLY A 84 -7.44 6.28 10.06
C GLY A 84 -8.33 5.98 11.27
N ASP A 85 -8.00 6.57 12.42
CA ASP A 85 -8.72 6.40 13.70
C ASP A 85 -9.96 7.30 13.84
N LEU A 86 -10.21 8.18 12.86
CA LEU A 86 -11.35 9.09 12.77
C LEU A 86 -12.40 8.58 11.77
N PHE A 87 -12.50 7.27 11.61
CA PHE A 87 -13.47 6.62 10.73
C PHE A 87 -14.92 6.85 11.24
N PRO A 88 -15.93 6.82 10.34
CA PRO A 88 -17.31 7.16 10.66
C PRO A 88 -17.88 6.18 11.69
N ASP A 89 -18.74 6.67 12.57
CA ASP A 89 -19.37 5.85 13.60
C ASP A 89 -20.65 5.15 13.12
N TYR A 90 -21.23 5.61 12.00
CA TYR A 90 -22.31 4.91 11.31
C TYR A 90 -22.11 4.91 9.80
N PHE A 91 -22.74 3.96 9.13
CA PHE A 91 -22.98 4.04 7.69
C PHE A 91 -24.35 3.49 7.35
N LEU A 92 -24.84 3.84 6.16
CA LEU A 92 -26.02 3.22 5.59
C LEU A 92 -25.78 2.77 4.14
N LEU A 93 -26.53 1.75 3.73
CA LEU A 93 -26.59 1.22 2.37
C LEU A 93 -28.07 1.22 1.91
N LEU A 94 -28.45 2.19 1.09
CA LEU A 94 -29.77 2.26 0.47
C LEU A 94 -29.80 1.43 -0.81
N CYS A 95 -30.75 0.50 -0.91
CA CYS A 95 -30.89 -0.36 -2.07
C CYS A 95 -31.77 0.30 -3.15
N ALA A 96 -31.14 0.70 -4.27
CA ALA A 96 -31.85 1.18 -5.44
C ALA A 96 -32.25 0.02 -6.36
N HIS A 97 -31.32 -0.91 -6.61
CA HIS A 97 -31.55 -2.11 -7.41
C HIS A 97 -30.96 -3.32 -6.69
N ALA A 98 -31.83 -4.26 -6.33
CA ALA A 98 -31.44 -5.51 -5.69
C ALA A 98 -30.82 -6.47 -6.70
N SER A 99 -29.94 -7.36 -6.23
CA SER A 99 -29.45 -8.44 -7.07
C SER A 99 -30.47 -9.57 -7.16
N SER A 100 -30.73 -10.05 -8.37
CA SER A 100 -31.57 -11.23 -8.59
C SER A 100 -30.93 -12.55 -8.13
N LYS A 101 -29.59 -12.61 -8.00
CA LYS A 101 -28.86 -13.81 -7.59
C LYS A 101 -27.54 -13.46 -6.88
N GLY A 102 -27.42 -13.90 -5.62
CA GLY A 102 -26.26 -13.67 -4.77
C GLY A 102 -26.31 -12.29 -4.10
N GLY A 103 -25.17 -11.81 -3.60
CA GLY A 103 -25.06 -10.44 -3.06
C GLY A 103 -25.72 -10.24 -1.70
N GLY A 104 -25.97 -11.35 -0.98
CA GLY A 104 -26.44 -11.32 0.40
C GLY A 104 -25.42 -10.60 1.25
N ASN A 105 -25.85 -9.55 1.92
CA ASN A 105 -25.03 -8.85 2.91
C ASN A 105 -25.05 -9.69 4.20
N PHE A 106 -24.10 -9.49 5.08
CA PHE A 106 -24.16 -10.02 6.44
C PHE A 106 -23.62 -8.98 7.40
N VAL A 107 -24.09 -9.04 8.64
CA VAL A 107 -23.56 -8.24 9.74
C VAL A 107 -23.22 -9.14 10.92
N ILE A 108 -22.22 -8.73 11.69
CA ILE A 108 -21.70 -9.47 12.84
C ILE A 108 -21.52 -8.48 13.98
N ASP A 109 -21.99 -8.84 15.17
CA ASP A 109 -21.81 -8.04 16.37
C ASP A 109 -20.40 -8.24 16.93
N GLY A 110 -19.53 -7.24 16.73
CA GLY A 110 -18.15 -7.29 17.21
C GLY A 110 -18.07 -7.28 18.74
N TYR A 111 -19.07 -6.75 19.45
CA TYR A 111 -19.08 -6.80 20.92
C TYR A 111 -19.27 -8.23 21.42
N GLN A 112 -20.13 -9.02 20.77
CA GLN A 112 -20.31 -10.44 21.10
C GLN A 112 -19.05 -11.27 20.80
N ILE A 113 -18.23 -10.86 19.83
CA ILE A 113 -16.92 -11.48 19.60
C ILE A 113 -16.00 -11.21 20.78
N LEU A 114 -15.93 -9.97 21.28
CA LEU A 114 -15.14 -9.65 22.46
C LEU A 114 -15.63 -10.39 23.70
N ASP A 115 -16.95 -10.48 23.92
CA ASP A 115 -17.53 -11.21 25.04
C ASP A 115 -17.19 -12.71 24.96
N GLY A 116 -17.35 -13.32 23.78
CA GLY A 116 -16.98 -14.71 23.57
C GLY A 116 -15.49 -14.99 23.75
N LEU A 117 -14.61 -14.07 23.35
CA LEU A 117 -13.17 -14.15 23.62
C LEU A 117 -12.86 -14.00 25.11
N ALA A 118 -13.59 -13.15 25.84
CA ALA A 118 -13.40 -12.94 27.28
C ALA A 118 -13.81 -14.16 28.11
N GLU A 119 -14.85 -14.89 27.69
CA GLU A 119 -15.34 -16.10 28.36
C GLU A 119 -14.45 -17.33 28.11
N ASP A 120 -13.68 -17.33 27.02
CA ASP A 120 -12.72 -18.39 26.71
C ASP A 120 -11.47 -18.26 27.59
N ALA A 121 -11.27 -19.21 28.51
CA ALA A 121 -10.14 -19.18 29.44
C ALA A 121 -8.76 -19.13 28.75
N GLU A 122 -8.61 -19.74 27.56
CA GLU A 122 -7.36 -19.75 26.79
C GLU A 122 -7.13 -18.43 26.04
N ASN A 123 -8.21 -17.79 25.58
CA ASN A 123 -8.17 -16.61 24.71
C ASN A 123 -8.55 -15.29 25.41
N SER A 124 -8.96 -15.32 26.69
CA SER A 124 -9.41 -14.14 27.46
C SER A 124 -8.42 -12.98 27.49
N TRP A 125 -7.12 -13.27 27.41
CA TRP A 125 -6.07 -12.25 27.34
C TRP A 125 -6.12 -11.40 26.07
N VAL A 126 -6.71 -11.92 24.98
CA VAL A 126 -6.80 -11.26 23.67
C VAL A 126 -7.63 -9.98 23.76
N VAL A 127 -8.71 -9.97 24.54
CA VAL A 127 -9.58 -8.78 24.67
C VAL A 127 -8.80 -7.59 25.21
N LYS A 128 -8.02 -7.80 26.28
CA LYS A 128 -7.16 -6.76 26.85
C LYS A 128 -6.08 -6.35 25.86
N ALA A 129 -5.47 -7.30 25.16
CA ALA A 129 -4.46 -7.01 24.16
C ALA A 129 -5.02 -6.16 23.00
N LEU A 130 -6.23 -6.44 22.52
CA LEU A 130 -6.90 -5.68 21.46
C LEU A 130 -7.21 -4.22 21.87
N GLU A 131 -7.36 -3.95 23.17
CA GLU A 131 -7.57 -2.61 23.73
C GLU A 131 -6.27 -1.84 23.99
N GLU A 132 -5.16 -2.53 24.27
CA GLU A 132 -3.92 -1.91 24.74
C GLU A 132 -2.78 -1.92 23.71
N ARG A 133 -2.72 -2.93 22.84
CA ARG A 133 -1.59 -3.15 21.94
C ARG A 133 -1.88 -2.57 20.56
N ALA A 134 -1.00 -1.66 20.14
CA ALA A 134 -1.13 -1.00 18.85
C ALA A 134 -0.75 -1.97 17.72
N VAL A 135 -1.57 -2.00 16.68
CA VAL A 135 -1.33 -2.78 15.46
C VAL A 135 -1.33 -1.83 14.26
N ASP A 136 -0.67 -2.22 13.18
CA ASP A 136 -0.71 -1.47 11.94
C ASP A 136 -2.05 -1.69 11.23
N GLN A 137 -2.88 -0.66 11.27
CA GLN A 137 -4.17 -0.58 10.60
C GLN A 137 -4.16 0.51 9.52
N THR A 138 -2.95 0.88 9.06
CA THR A 138 -2.72 1.93 8.06
C THR A 138 -3.36 1.53 6.74
N SER A 139 -4.21 2.43 6.24
CA SER A 139 -4.80 2.33 4.91
C SER A 139 -4.28 3.50 4.07
N ARG A 140 -4.95 4.65 4.12
CA ARG A 140 -4.48 5.90 3.48
C ARG A 140 -3.74 6.78 4.46
N LEU A 141 -4.41 7.06 5.57
CA LEU A 141 -3.80 7.72 6.71
C LEU A 141 -3.10 6.68 7.59
N PRO A 142 -1.91 7.00 8.11
CA PRO A 142 -1.26 6.21 9.15
C PRO A 142 -2.20 5.95 10.31
N SER A 143 -2.21 4.71 10.79
CA SER A 143 -3.03 4.31 11.93
C SER A 143 -2.33 3.14 12.61
N ILE A 144 -1.47 3.49 13.56
CA ILE A 144 -0.84 2.57 14.49
C ILE A 144 -1.59 2.72 15.80
N SER A 145 -2.58 1.85 16.01
CA SER A 145 -3.52 2.00 17.10
C SER A 145 -4.11 0.65 17.50
N PRO A 146 -4.63 0.51 18.73
CA PRO A 146 -5.33 -0.71 19.13
C PRO A 146 -6.51 -1.03 18.23
N VAL A 147 -6.87 -2.30 18.15
CA VAL A 147 -8.03 -2.76 17.38
C VAL A 147 -9.34 -2.23 17.98
N VAL A 148 -9.38 -2.10 19.30
CA VAL A 148 -10.50 -1.57 20.06
C VAL A 148 -10.16 -0.17 20.56
N LEU A 149 -10.75 0.84 19.94
CA LEU A 149 -10.63 2.24 20.37
C LEU A 149 -11.81 2.63 21.26
N ARG A 150 -11.75 3.81 21.89
CA ARG A 150 -12.85 4.36 22.72
C ARG A 150 -13.41 5.65 22.13
N ALA A 151 -14.71 5.70 21.89
CA ALA A 151 -15.40 6.92 21.50
C ALA A 151 -15.60 7.87 22.71
N PRO A 152 -15.83 9.18 22.49
CA PRO A 152 -16.08 10.14 23.57
C PRO A 152 -17.27 9.77 24.48
N ASP A 153 -18.27 9.09 23.92
CA ASP A 153 -19.44 8.58 24.65
C ASP A 153 -19.17 7.27 25.43
N GLY A 154 -17.93 6.77 25.39
CA GLY A 154 -17.50 5.54 26.05
C GLY A 154 -17.71 4.27 25.24
N ARG A 155 -18.36 4.32 24.05
CA ARG A 155 -18.50 3.14 23.19
C ARG A 155 -17.14 2.60 22.76
N ARG A 156 -17.04 1.28 22.65
CA ARG A 156 -15.90 0.64 21.97
C ARG A 156 -16.06 0.84 20.46
N ALA A 157 -15.04 1.38 19.82
CA ALA A 157 -14.94 1.53 18.38
C ALA A 157 -14.01 0.44 17.85
N LEU A 158 -14.60 -0.71 17.49
CA LEU A 158 -13.85 -1.86 16.98
C LEU A 158 -13.50 -1.63 15.52
N ARG A 159 -12.34 -2.15 15.13
CA ARG A 159 -11.93 -2.19 13.74
C ARG A 159 -11.76 -3.63 13.30
N CYS A 160 -12.25 -3.92 12.10
CA CYS A 160 -12.03 -5.21 11.48
C CYS A 160 -11.61 -5.01 10.03
N ARG A 161 -10.49 -5.64 9.66
CA ARG A 161 -10.08 -5.75 8.26
C ARG A 161 -9.26 -7.01 8.04
N LEU A 162 -9.95 -8.03 7.57
CA LEU A 162 -9.36 -9.33 7.24
C LEU A 162 -8.56 -9.26 5.93
N SER A 163 -7.55 -10.12 5.81
CA SER A 163 -6.82 -10.33 4.56
C SER A 163 -7.69 -11.04 3.52
N GLY A 164 -7.45 -10.81 2.24
CA GLY A 164 -8.18 -11.47 1.14
C GLY A 164 -8.95 -10.51 0.24
N PRO A 165 -9.85 -11.02 -0.61
CA PRO A 165 -10.52 -10.20 -1.61
C PRO A 165 -11.48 -9.15 -0.99
N PRO A 166 -11.57 -7.96 -1.62
CA PRO A 166 -10.72 -7.50 -2.71
C PRO A 166 -9.32 -7.10 -2.18
N ALA A 167 -8.26 -7.48 -2.91
CA ALA A 167 -6.85 -7.25 -2.56
C ALA A 167 -6.45 -5.76 -2.39
N ALA A 168 -7.38 -4.84 -2.67
CA ALA A 168 -7.25 -3.40 -2.47
C ALA A 168 -7.25 -2.97 -0.99
N PHE A 169 -7.62 -3.85 -0.05
CA PHE A 169 -7.62 -3.54 1.38
C PHE A 169 -6.44 -4.22 2.10
N ALA A 170 -5.51 -3.42 2.61
CA ALA A 170 -4.43 -3.92 3.47
C ALA A 170 -4.99 -4.38 4.82
N ALA A 171 -4.81 -5.66 5.17
CA ALA A 171 -5.28 -6.24 6.43
C ALA A 171 -4.65 -5.55 7.66
N GLN A 172 -5.25 -5.76 8.84
CA GLN A 172 -4.58 -5.45 10.11
C GLN A 172 -3.30 -6.29 10.23
N ARG A 173 -2.19 -5.65 10.60
CA ARG A 173 -0.85 -6.25 10.67
C ARG A 173 -0.22 -5.96 12.01
N VAL A 174 0.72 -6.80 12.42
CA VAL A 174 1.60 -6.49 13.55
C VAL A 174 2.28 -5.16 13.27
N SER A 175 2.28 -4.26 14.26
CA SER A 175 2.96 -2.99 14.10
C SER A 175 4.47 -3.20 14.03
N HIS A 176 5.13 -2.44 13.17
CA HIS A 176 6.58 -2.48 12.98
C HIS A 176 7.39 -2.12 14.25
N ASP A 177 6.78 -1.38 15.17
CA ASP A 177 7.33 -0.95 16.47
C ASP A 177 6.82 -1.80 17.66
N SER A 178 6.18 -2.94 17.38
CA SER A 178 5.71 -3.86 18.43
C SER A 178 6.87 -4.35 19.32
N ASP A 179 6.66 -4.27 20.63
CA ASP A 179 7.56 -4.80 21.66
C ASP A 179 7.44 -6.33 21.85
N ASP A 180 6.38 -6.94 21.31
CA ASP A 180 6.11 -8.38 21.34
C ASP A 180 5.34 -8.80 20.08
N PRO A 181 6.04 -8.88 18.92
CA PRO A 181 5.41 -9.10 17.62
C PRO A 181 4.78 -10.49 17.49
N GLU A 182 5.28 -11.49 18.21
CA GLU A 182 4.70 -12.84 18.24
C GLU A 182 3.35 -12.83 18.95
N LYS A 183 3.25 -12.13 20.08
CA LYS A 183 1.98 -11.97 20.79
C LYS A 183 0.97 -11.16 19.99
N ASP A 184 1.40 -10.11 19.31
CA ASP A 184 0.51 -9.32 18.44
C ASP A 184 0.03 -10.12 17.23
N ALA A 185 0.91 -10.92 16.62
CA ALA A 185 0.52 -11.84 15.55
C ALA A 185 -0.52 -12.85 16.05
N ARG A 186 -0.29 -13.44 17.23
CA ARG A 186 -1.22 -14.40 17.84
C ARG A 186 -2.55 -13.75 18.21
N MET A 187 -2.53 -12.54 18.77
CA MET A 187 -3.73 -11.75 19.09
C MET A 187 -4.56 -11.50 17.84
N LEU A 188 -3.93 -11.00 16.77
CA LEU A 188 -4.61 -10.75 15.49
C LEU A 188 -5.17 -12.03 14.88
N ALA A 189 -4.41 -13.13 14.90
CA ALA A 189 -4.86 -14.41 14.37
C ALA A 189 -6.09 -14.94 15.11
N ILE A 190 -6.10 -14.92 16.45
CA ILE A 190 -7.26 -15.36 17.25
C ILE A 190 -8.48 -14.48 16.97
N TYR A 191 -8.28 -13.16 16.96
CA TYR A 191 -9.36 -12.21 16.65
C TYR A 191 -9.93 -12.43 15.25
N HIS A 192 -9.08 -12.52 14.23
CA HIS A 192 -9.48 -12.75 12.83
C HIS A 192 -10.20 -14.08 12.66
N GLN A 193 -9.73 -15.15 13.29
CA GLN A 193 -10.40 -16.45 13.26
C GLN A 193 -11.80 -16.39 13.90
N ALA A 194 -11.95 -15.68 15.02
CA ALA A 194 -13.26 -15.50 15.66
C ALA A 194 -14.22 -14.72 14.76
N VAL A 195 -13.75 -13.66 14.08
CA VAL A 195 -14.53 -12.91 13.10
C VAL A 195 -14.93 -13.78 11.91
N GLU A 196 -14.00 -14.54 11.34
CA GLU A 196 -14.27 -15.43 10.20
C GLU A 196 -15.34 -16.47 10.53
N LYS A 197 -15.21 -17.13 11.68
CA LYS A 197 -16.21 -18.09 12.18
C LYS A 197 -17.58 -17.44 12.37
N ALA A 198 -17.62 -16.21 12.87
CA ALA A 198 -18.88 -15.47 13.02
C ALA A 198 -19.48 -15.08 11.65
N ALA A 199 -18.65 -14.74 10.66
CA ALA A 199 -19.08 -14.41 9.30
C ALA A 199 -19.65 -15.62 8.55
N GLU A 200 -19.06 -16.80 8.74
CA GLU A 200 -19.56 -18.06 8.17
C GLU A 200 -20.93 -18.44 8.74
N ALA A 201 -21.14 -18.16 10.02
CA ALA A 201 -22.39 -18.47 10.70
C ALA A 201 -23.47 -17.38 10.52
N ALA A 202 -23.10 -16.18 10.03
CA ALA A 202 -24.01 -15.05 9.87
C ALA A 202 -25.11 -15.28 8.83
N ASP A 203 -26.34 -14.93 9.20
CA ASP A 203 -27.46 -14.93 8.27
C ASP A 203 -27.23 -13.94 7.12
N ARG A 204 -27.72 -14.30 5.93
CA ARG A 204 -27.60 -13.46 4.74
C ARG A 204 -28.82 -12.57 4.58
N ILE A 205 -28.55 -11.27 4.51
CA ILE A 205 -29.51 -10.19 4.41
C ILE A 205 -29.62 -9.75 2.96
N TYR A 206 -30.82 -9.88 2.41
CA TYR A 206 -31.17 -9.41 1.07
C TYR A 206 -32.04 -8.17 1.17
N LEU A 207 -31.52 -7.04 0.70
CA LEU A 207 -32.23 -5.77 0.66
C LEU A 207 -33.15 -5.72 -0.55
N ARG A 208 -34.38 -5.25 -0.33
CA ARG A 208 -35.33 -4.92 -1.41
C ARG A 208 -35.05 -3.50 -1.91
N PRO A 209 -35.39 -3.17 -3.16
CA PRO A 209 -35.44 -1.77 -3.58
C PRO A 209 -36.30 -0.98 -2.60
N GLY A 210 -35.79 0.12 -2.05
CA GLY A 210 -36.46 0.84 -0.96
C GLY A 210 -35.88 0.60 0.44
N ASP A 211 -35.15 -0.50 0.66
CA ASP A 211 -34.60 -0.81 1.97
C ASP A 211 -33.25 -0.09 2.18
N ALA A 212 -33.05 0.51 3.36
CA ALA A 212 -31.76 1.01 3.82
C ALA A 212 -31.23 0.18 4.99
N LEU A 213 -30.10 -0.50 4.80
CA LEU A 213 -29.36 -1.12 5.91
C LEU A 213 -28.56 -0.03 6.62
N VAL A 214 -28.88 0.24 7.89
CA VAL A 214 -28.17 1.21 8.73
C VAL A 214 -27.38 0.45 9.79
N VAL A 215 -26.11 0.83 9.99
CA VAL A 215 -25.15 0.06 10.79
C VAL A 215 -24.35 0.98 11.69
N ASP A 216 -24.24 0.64 12.97
CA ASP A 216 -23.25 1.16 13.92
C ASP A 216 -21.89 0.58 13.54
N ASN A 217 -21.07 1.40 12.89
CA ASN A 217 -19.77 1.01 12.35
C ASN A 217 -18.70 0.85 13.45
N TYR A 218 -18.97 1.29 14.68
CA TYR A 218 -18.10 1.07 15.84
C TYR A 218 -18.35 -0.28 16.50
N ARG A 219 -19.54 -0.86 16.33
CA ARG A 219 -19.93 -2.15 16.92
C ARG A 219 -19.94 -3.29 15.90
N MET A 220 -20.48 -3.05 14.72
CA MET A 220 -20.81 -4.11 13.77
C MET A 220 -19.76 -4.24 12.66
N PHE A 221 -19.46 -5.48 12.29
CA PHE A 221 -18.72 -5.79 11.07
C PHE A 221 -19.70 -6.21 9.99
N HIS A 222 -19.40 -5.89 8.74
CA HIS A 222 -20.26 -6.26 7.62
C HIS A 222 -19.47 -6.84 6.46
N GLY A 223 -20.17 -7.54 5.58
CA GLY A 223 -19.61 -8.05 4.33
C GLY A 223 -20.71 -8.45 3.37
N ARG A 224 -20.33 -9.08 2.26
CA ARG A 224 -21.23 -9.40 1.17
C ARG A 224 -20.75 -10.63 0.40
N ASP A 225 -21.65 -11.55 0.13
CA ASP A 225 -21.38 -12.67 -0.77
C ASP A 225 -21.26 -12.22 -2.24
N PRO A 226 -20.58 -12.99 -3.11
CA PRO A 226 -20.55 -12.75 -4.55
C PRO A 226 -21.95 -12.57 -5.17
N TYR A 227 -22.06 -11.73 -6.20
CA TYR A 227 -23.26 -11.65 -7.06
C TYR A 227 -22.88 -11.58 -8.54
N VAL A 228 -23.85 -11.87 -9.41
CA VAL A 228 -23.66 -11.87 -10.87
C VAL A 228 -24.38 -10.74 -11.59
N ASP A 229 -25.34 -10.11 -10.91
CA ASP A 229 -26.20 -9.08 -11.46
C ASP A 229 -25.46 -7.74 -11.68
N PRO A 230 -25.25 -7.29 -12.94
CA PRO A 230 -24.53 -6.05 -13.23
C PRO A 230 -25.32 -4.80 -12.83
N ASP A 231 -26.64 -4.90 -12.68
CA ASP A 231 -27.52 -3.77 -12.41
C ASP A 231 -27.74 -3.53 -10.91
N ARG A 232 -27.15 -4.37 -10.04
CA ARG A 232 -27.19 -4.15 -8.59
C ARG A 232 -26.59 -2.79 -8.24
N LEU A 233 -27.38 -1.98 -7.53
CA LEU A 233 -27.02 -0.62 -7.16
C LEU A 233 -27.42 -0.36 -5.71
N LEU A 234 -26.43 0.01 -4.90
CA LEU A 234 -26.66 0.58 -3.59
C LEU A 234 -26.06 1.99 -3.51
N TRP A 235 -26.67 2.87 -2.73
CA TRP A 235 -26.09 4.15 -2.31
C TRP A 235 -25.52 4.00 -0.91
N ARG A 236 -24.24 4.32 -0.73
CA ARG A 236 -23.61 4.31 0.59
C ARG A 236 -23.43 5.72 1.11
N CYS A 237 -23.78 5.95 2.37
CA CYS A 237 -23.44 7.17 3.10
C CYS A 237 -22.62 6.81 4.34
N TRP A 238 -21.47 7.47 4.50
CA TRP A 238 -20.70 7.46 5.75
C TRP A 238 -21.17 8.59 6.64
N ILE A 239 -21.24 8.36 7.95
CA ILE A 239 -21.90 9.27 8.88
C ILE A 239 -21.02 9.41 10.12
N TRP A 240 -20.75 10.66 10.49
CA TRP A 240 -20.14 11.03 11.75
C TRP A 240 -21.19 11.74 12.61
N THR A 241 -21.39 11.24 13.82
CA THR A 241 -22.19 11.94 14.83
C THR A 241 -21.30 12.74 15.78
N THR A 242 -21.92 13.54 16.66
CA THR A 242 -21.23 14.21 17.77
C THR A 242 -20.58 13.23 18.77
N ALA A 243 -20.95 11.95 18.72
CA ALA A 243 -20.33 10.88 19.50
C ALA A 243 -19.20 10.14 18.76
N ALA A 244 -18.90 10.49 17.50
CA ALA A 244 -17.76 9.95 16.79
C ALA A 244 -16.44 10.36 17.48
N ARG A 245 -15.36 9.60 17.27
CA ARG A 245 -14.02 9.94 17.78
C ARG A 245 -13.48 11.28 17.27
N GLY A 246 -14.01 11.75 16.15
CA GLY A 246 -13.75 13.05 15.57
C GLY A 246 -14.12 13.05 14.10
N VAL A 247 -14.38 14.24 13.55
CA VAL A 247 -14.54 14.44 12.11
C VAL A 247 -13.17 14.80 11.53
N PRO A 248 -12.68 14.08 10.51
CA PRO A 248 -11.42 14.41 9.85
C PRO A 248 -11.42 15.83 9.28
N ASP A 249 -10.33 16.57 9.47
CA ASP A 249 -10.11 17.89 8.86
C ASP A 249 -9.65 17.76 7.39
N THR A 250 -10.52 17.13 6.60
CA THR A 250 -10.28 16.78 5.20
C THR A 250 -11.61 16.73 4.47
N GLU A 251 -11.61 16.94 3.16
CA GLU A 251 -12.80 16.67 2.35
C GLU A 251 -13.27 15.22 2.53
N LEU A 252 -14.54 15.06 2.93
CA LEU A 252 -15.15 13.77 3.21
C LEU A 252 -15.84 13.23 1.96
N HIS A 253 -15.72 11.92 1.74
CA HIS A 253 -16.41 11.20 0.68
C HIS A 253 -16.87 9.83 1.18
N SER A 254 -18.08 9.41 0.77
CA SER A 254 -18.63 8.08 1.09
C SER A 254 -18.07 6.95 0.21
N THR A 255 -16.93 7.14 -0.47
CA THR A 255 -16.37 6.16 -1.41
C THR A 255 -15.22 5.36 -0.77
N PRO A 256 -14.99 4.09 -1.15
CA PRO A 256 -13.88 3.30 -0.65
C PRO A 256 -12.63 3.75 -1.41
N GLY A 257 -12.09 4.90 -1.00
CA GLY A 257 -10.83 5.46 -1.43
C GLY A 257 -10.65 5.74 -2.94
N ASN A 258 -10.95 6.96 -3.37
CA ASN A 258 -10.15 7.66 -4.40
C ASN A 258 -9.95 9.16 -4.14
N THR A 259 -10.80 9.77 -3.33
CA THR A 259 -10.69 11.17 -2.88
C THR A 259 -11.02 11.22 -1.39
N ALA A 260 -10.16 11.86 -0.61
CA ALA A 260 -10.42 12.42 0.71
C ALA A 260 -9.15 13.17 1.15
N GLY A 261 -9.25 14.49 1.25
CA GLY A 261 -8.30 15.36 1.95
C GLY A 261 -7.18 16.02 1.15
N GLU A 262 -7.51 16.95 0.25
CA GLU A 262 -6.65 18.11 0.04
C GLU A 262 -6.94 19.12 1.16
N VAL A 263 -6.03 19.26 2.12
CA VAL A 263 -6.03 20.40 3.04
C VAL A 263 -5.59 21.62 2.23
N ARG A 264 -6.44 22.64 2.10
CA ARG A 264 -6.07 23.93 1.50
C ARG A 264 -5.46 24.82 2.59
N PRO A 265 -4.27 25.37 2.40
CA PRO A 265 -3.78 26.50 3.17
C PRO A 265 -4.11 27.81 2.42
N ASP A 266 -4.63 28.73 3.20
CA ASP A 266 -5.18 30.05 2.88
C ASP A 266 -4.13 31.04 2.36
N GLU A 267 -4.63 32.14 1.79
CA GLU A 267 -4.01 33.12 0.91
C GLU A 267 -2.94 34.05 1.52
N ALA A 268 -1.86 34.35 0.77
CA ALA A 268 -1.33 35.69 0.35
C ALA A 268 0.18 35.64 -0.05
N PRO A 269 0.78 36.66 -0.70
CA PRO A 269 0.78 36.88 -2.16
C PRO A 269 2.18 36.78 -2.85
N PHE A 270 2.17 36.23 -4.06
CA PHE A 270 3.07 36.40 -5.22
C PHE A 270 4.46 37.09 -5.09
N LYS A 271 5.55 36.34 -5.39
CA LYS A 271 6.37 36.41 -6.64
C LYS A 271 7.73 35.70 -6.53
N LYS A 272 7.95 34.63 -7.32
CA LYS A 272 8.89 34.59 -8.46
C LYS A 272 8.87 33.20 -9.13
N GLN A 273 8.65 33.21 -10.45
CA GLN A 273 8.64 32.07 -11.35
C GLN A 273 9.92 31.22 -11.27
N ARG A 274 9.76 29.91 -11.06
CA ARG A 274 10.74 28.88 -11.42
C ARG A 274 9.98 27.55 -11.61
N LEU A 275 9.83 27.12 -12.86
CA LEU A 275 9.35 25.80 -13.33
C LEU A 275 8.21 25.17 -12.51
N GLU A 276 6.98 25.35 -12.98
CA GLU A 276 5.75 24.74 -12.43
C GLU A 276 5.88 23.21 -12.32
N LYS A 277 6.02 22.72 -11.08
CA LYS A 277 6.16 21.30 -10.75
C LYS A 277 4.80 20.74 -10.33
N ALA A 278 4.25 19.86 -11.17
CA ALA A 278 3.69 18.63 -10.64
C ALA A 278 4.75 18.00 -9.69
N THR A 279 4.34 17.50 -8.52
CA THR A 279 5.28 16.73 -7.67
C THR A 279 5.92 15.64 -8.52
N THR A 280 7.19 15.27 -8.28
CA THR A 280 7.87 14.17 -9.00
C THR A 280 6.98 12.92 -9.12
N LYS A 281 6.22 12.66 -8.05
CA LYS A 281 5.17 11.65 -7.95
C LYS A 281 4.01 11.81 -8.94
N GLN A 282 3.45 13.02 -9.06
CA GLN A 282 2.37 13.32 -10.01
C GLN A 282 2.88 13.23 -11.45
N TRP A 283 4.04 13.83 -11.75
CA TRP A 283 4.64 13.75 -13.08
C TRP A 283 4.90 12.30 -13.52
N ARG A 284 5.41 11.45 -12.61
CA ARG A 284 5.63 10.03 -12.88
C ARG A 284 4.31 9.28 -13.10
N ARG A 285 3.28 9.59 -12.30
CA ARG A 285 1.95 9.00 -12.49
C ARG A 285 1.38 9.34 -13.87
N ASP A 286 1.59 10.56 -14.32
CA ASP A 286 1.12 11.03 -15.62
C ASP A 286 1.92 10.36 -16.75
N LEU A 287 3.24 10.19 -16.60
CA LEU A 287 4.06 9.40 -17.53
C LEU A 287 3.58 7.95 -17.62
N MET A 288 3.36 7.27 -16.47
CA MET A 288 2.88 5.89 -16.41
C MET A 288 1.46 5.67 -16.95
N ARG A 289 0.70 6.74 -17.19
CA ARG A 289 -0.65 6.72 -17.78
C ARG A 289 -0.67 7.18 -19.24
N SER A 290 0.44 7.71 -19.73
CA SER A 290 0.55 8.11 -21.13
C SER A 290 0.68 6.90 -22.05
N ASP A 291 0.33 7.08 -23.32
CA ASP A 291 0.50 6.08 -24.39
C ASP A 291 1.97 5.74 -24.65
N GLN A 292 2.88 6.51 -24.05
CA GLN A 292 4.30 6.27 -24.08
C GLN A 292 4.70 5.09 -23.19
N TYR A 293 3.95 4.78 -22.13
CA TYR A 293 4.33 3.79 -21.15
C TYR A 293 3.54 2.49 -21.35
N TYR A 294 4.21 1.49 -21.92
CA TYR A 294 3.58 0.24 -22.30
C TYR A 294 3.53 -0.75 -21.11
N LYS A 295 2.38 -1.41 -20.94
CA LYS A 295 2.16 -2.40 -19.88
C LYS A 295 1.57 -3.68 -20.48
N PHE A 296 2.31 -4.77 -20.35
CA PHE A 296 1.81 -6.10 -20.72
C PHE A 296 0.59 -6.49 -19.88
N GLY A 297 -0.37 -7.15 -20.52
CA GLY A 297 -1.53 -7.71 -19.85
C GLY A 297 -1.15 -8.85 -18.90
N ARG A 298 -2.03 -9.16 -17.94
CA ARG A 298 -1.78 -10.21 -16.93
C ARG A 298 -1.50 -11.58 -17.56
N THR A 299 -2.33 -12.01 -18.51
CA THR A 299 -2.19 -13.31 -19.18
C THR A 299 -0.89 -13.40 -19.98
N GLN A 300 -0.52 -12.31 -20.64
CA GLN A 300 0.72 -12.21 -21.40
C GLN A 300 1.94 -12.37 -20.48
N MET A 301 1.90 -11.68 -19.32
CA MET A 301 2.94 -11.82 -18.30
C MET A 301 3.02 -13.23 -17.69
N GLU A 302 1.87 -13.85 -17.39
CA GLU A 302 1.84 -15.22 -16.87
C GLU A 302 2.45 -16.21 -17.89
N ASN A 303 2.15 -16.04 -19.17
CA ASN A 303 2.73 -16.87 -20.23
C ASN A 303 4.25 -16.66 -20.37
N ALA A 304 4.71 -15.41 -20.41
CA ALA A 304 6.14 -15.09 -20.50
C ALA A 304 6.93 -15.65 -19.30
N MET A 305 6.35 -15.59 -18.09
CA MET A 305 6.97 -16.16 -16.88
C MET A 305 7.03 -17.69 -16.93
N ASN A 306 5.98 -18.36 -17.40
CA ASN A 306 5.98 -19.82 -17.53
C ASN A 306 7.03 -20.30 -18.54
N GLN A 307 7.15 -19.63 -19.68
CA GLN A 307 8.16 -19.95 -20.69
C GLN A 307 9.59 -19.79 -20.14
N LEU A 308 9.85 -18.75 -19.34
CA LEU A 308 11.17 -18.57 -18.70
C LEU A 308 11.51 -19.72 -17.73
N GLN A 309 10.52 -20.25 -17.02
CA GLN A 309 10.70 -21.39 -16.11
C GLN A 309 10.99 -22.70 -16.84
N GLU A 310 10.36 -22.93 -17.99
CA GLU A 310 10.64 -24.11 -18.83
C GLU A 310 12.07 -24.10 -19.40
N VAL A 311 12.56 -22.92 -19.79
CA VAL A 311 13.91 -22.74 -20.37
C VAL A 311 15.02 -22.84 -19.30
N SER A 312 14.71 -22.57 -18.03
CA SER A 312 15.68 -22.54 -16.93
C SER A 312 15.72 -23.82 -16.08
N GLY A 313 14.86 -24.80 -16.36
CA GLY A 313 14.76 -26.06 -15.61
C GLY A 313 15.92 -27.03 -15.89
N SER A 314 16.58 -27.54 -14.84
CA SER A 314 17.54 -28.64 -14.93
C SER A 314 16.99 -29.90 -14.26
N GLU A 315 16.96 -31.02 -14.99
CA GLU A 315 16.53 -32.32 -14.45
C GLU A 315 17.32 -32.72 -13.18
N LEU A 316 18.61 -32.39 -13.14
CA LEU A 316 19.47 -32.63 -11.98
C LEU A 316 19.02 -31.82 -10.77
N LEU A 317 18.74 -30.52 -10.94
CA LEU A 317 18.24 -29.67 -9.85
C LEU A 317 16.88 -30.13 -9.35
N THR A 318 15.98 -30.53 -10.26
CA THR A 318 14.68 -31.13 -9.90
C THR A 318 14.87 -32.37 -9.04
N LYS A 319 15.79 -33.26 -9.42
CA LYS A 319 16.11 -34.47 -8.65
C LYS A 319 16.70 -34.16 -7.28
N ILE A 320 17.56 -33.15 -7.14
CA ILE A 320 18.12 -32.74 -5.85
C ILE A 320 17.03 -32.16 -4.93
N ARG A 321 16.14 -31.31 -5.47
CA ARG A 321 15.02 -30.73 -4.71
C ARG A 321 14.06 -31.81 -4.18
N GLN A 322 13.68 -32.77 -5.03
CA GLN A 322 12.79 -33.88 -4.64
C GLN A 322 13.40 -34.78 -3.55
N ASN A 323 14.73 -34.81 -3.43
CA ASN A 323 15.45 -35.55 -2.40
C ASN A 323 15.78 -34.70 -1.15
N GLY A 324 14.93 -33.72 -0.82
CA GLY A 324 15.12 -32.86 0.36
C GLY A 324 16.35 -31.98 0.25
N PHE A 325 16.59 -31.41 -0.94
CA PHE A 325 17.72 -30.53 -1.26
C PHE A 325 19.10 -31.18 -1.11
N ARG A 326 19.17 -32.51 -1.15
CA ARG A 326 20.42 -33.27 -0.99
C ARG A 326 20.50 -34.39 -2.02
N LEU A 327 21.69 -34.64 -2.53
CA LEU A 327 21.97 -35.78 -3.41
C LEU A 327 23.34 -36.35 -3.07
N THR A 328 23.40 -37.64 -2.77
CA THR A 328 24.66 -38.34 -2.49
C THR A 328 25.00 -39.23 -3.68
N VAL A 329 26.21 -39.09 -4.21
CA VAL A 329 26.76 -39.91 -5.30
C VAL A 329 28.13 -40.42 -4.87
N GLY A 330 28.22 -41.73 -4.58
CA GLY A 330 29.38 -42.31 -3.94
C GLY A 330 29.63 -41.65 -2.58
N ASP A 331 30.86 -41.16 -2.37
CA ASP A 331 31.26 -40.48 -1.14
C ASP A 331 31.01 -38.96 -1.14
N ILE A 332 30.41 -38.42 -2.22
CA ILE A 332 30.16 -36.98 -2.39
C ILE A 332 28.70 -36.65 -2.10
N THR A 333 28.46 -35.68 -1.21
CA THR A 333 27.13 -35.13 -0.95
C THR A 333 27.01 -33.73 -1.53
N PHE A 334 26.09 -33.55 -2.46
CA PHE A 334 25.64 -32.25 -2.94
C PHE A 334 24.52 -31.76 -2.04
N VAL A 335 24.64 -30.54 -1.53
CA VAL A 335 23.60 -29.86 -0.74
C VAL A 335 23.23 -28.58 -1.46
N LEU A 336 21.95 -28.42 -1.73
CA LEU A 336 21.40 -27.26 -2.41
C LEU A 336 20.74 -26.35 -1.36
N ALA A 337 20.93 -25.04 -1.50
CA ALA A 337 20.18 -24.10 -0.67
C ALA A 337 18.67 -24.24 -0.95
N GLU A 338 17.83 -24.09 0.06
CA GLU A 338 16.37 -24.14 -0.12
C GLU A 338 15.85 -22.97 -0.96
N SER A 339 16.54 -21.83 -0.90
CA SER A 339 16.28 -20.64 -1.69
C SER A 339 17.54 -20.24 -2.46
N TYR A 340 17.48 -20.25 -3.79
CA TYR A 340 18.59 -19.89 -4.68
C TYR A 340 18.07 -19.49 -6.07
N GLY A 341 18.92 -18.81 -6.85
CA GLY A 341 18.61 -18.45 -8.23
C GLY A 341 17.89 -17.11 -8.35
N PHE A 342 17.04 -16.98 -9.38
CA PHE A 342 16.31 -15.75 -9.65
C PHE A 342 15.25 -15.51 -8.57
N CYS A 343 15.23 -14.30 -8.02
CA CYS A 343 14.08 -13.85 -7.26
C CYS A 343 12.94 -13.47 -8.22
N TRP A 344 11.73 -13.40 -7.71
CA TRP A 344 10.55 -13.02 -8.51
C TRP A 344 10.72 -11.70 -9.29
N GLY A 345 11.43 -10.72 -8.71
CA GLY A 345 11.71 -9.45 -9.38
C GLY A 345 12.58 -9.61 -10.63
N VAL A 346 13.57 -10.49 -10.57
CA VAL A 346 14.46 -10.83 -11.69
C VAL A 346 13.72 -11.64 -12.75
N GLU A 347 12.98 -12.69 -12.34
CA GLU A 347 12.18 -13.50 -13.27
C GLU A 347 11.21 -12.62 -14.06
N ARG A 348 10.51 -11.72 -13.37
CA ARG A 348 9.59 -10.77 -13.98
C ARG A 348 10.30 -9.85 -14.97
N ALA A 349 11.45 -9.28 -14.61
CA ALA A 349 12.15 -8.33 -15.47
C ALA A 349 12.66 -8.99 -16.76
N VAL A 350 13.22 -10.20 -16.65
CA VAL A 350 13.70 -10.96 -17.81
C VAL A 350 12.54 -11.40 -18.69
N ALA A 351 11.45 -11.92 -18.11
CA ALA A 351 10.25 -12.30 -18.85
C ALA A 351 9.65 -11.11 -19.61
N MET A 352 9.55 -9.93 -18.97
CA MET A 352 9.08 -8.71 -19.63
C MET A 352 9.98 -8.26 -20.77
N ALA A 353 11.30 -8.38 -20.62
CA ALA A 353 12.22 -8.02 -21.68
C ALA A 353 12.04 -8.94 -22.90
N TYR A 354 11.99 -10.26 -22.70
CA TYR A 354 11.71 -11.20 -23.79
C TYR A 354 10.36 -10.94 -24.45
N GLU A 355 9.30 -10.72 -23.66
CA GLU A 355 7.99 -10.37 -24.19
C GLU A 355 8.00 -9.06 -24.99
N ALA A 356 8.78 -8.06 -24.56
CA ALA A 356 8.95 -6.82 -25.33
C ALA A 356 9.56 -7.06 -26.71
N ARG A 357 10.52 -7.99 -26.82
CA ARG A 357 11.06 -8.36 -28.14
C ARG A 357 10.00 -9.01 -29.02
N ASP A 358 9.23 -9.93 -28.47
CA ASP A 358 8.23 -10.68 -29.21
C ASP A 358 7.03 -9.80 -29.62
N PHE A 359 6.65 -8.86 -28.75
CA PHE A 359 5.54 -7.93 -29.00
C PHE A 359 5.90 -6.80 -29.97
N PHE A 360 7.14 -6.33 -29.97
CA PHE A 360 7.60 -5.23 -30.84
C PHE A 360 8.60 -5.71 -31.89
N PRO A 361 8.34 -6.75 -32.72
CA PRO A 361 9.36 -7.45 -33.51
C PRO A 361 10.13 -6.55 -34.50
N ASP A 362 9.50 -5.46 -34.98
CA ASP A 362 10.08 -4.57 -35.98
C ASP A 362 10.74 -3.30 -35.40
N LYS A 363 10.74 -3.14 -34.06
CA LYS A 363 11.30 -1.96 -33.39
C LYS A 363 12.74 -2.18 -32.94
N ASN A 364 13.55 -1.12 -32.91
CA ASN A 364 14.78 -1.14 -32.12
C ASN A 364 14.37 -1.14 -30.64
N ILE A 365 15.00 -2.01 -29.87
CA ILE A 365 14.77 -2.14 -28.43
C ILE A 365 16.09 -1.87 -27.74
N TRP A 366 16.08 -0.87 -26.85
CA TRP A 366 17.22 -0.45 -26.06
C TRP A 366 16.99 -0.76 -24.60
N VAL A 367 17.99 -1.30 -23.91
CA VAL A 367 18.00 -1.42 -22.45
C VAL A 367 18.95 -0.36 -21.90
N THR A 368 18.50 0.44 -20.92
CA THR A 368 19.28 1.62 -20.48
C THR A 368 20.57 1.28 -19.75
N ASN A 369 20.68 0.07 -19.21
CA ASN A 369 21.86 -0.60 -18.65
C ASN A 369 21.69 -2.09 -18.97
N GLU A 370 22.45 -2.95 -18.30
CA GLU A 370 22.08 -4.35 -18.10
C GLU A 370 20.63 -4.50 -17.54
N ILE A 371 19.89 -5.52 -18.00
CA ILE A 371 18.54 -5.82 -17.46
C ILE A 371 18.64 -6.21 -15.97
N ILE A 372 19.70 -6.99 -15.68
CA ILE A 372 20.17 -7.47 -14.38
C ILE A 372 21.68 -7.68 -14.47
N HIS A 373 22.40 -7.73 -13.35
CA HIS A 373 23.84 -8.03 -13.31
C HIS A 373 24.14 -9.52 -13.55
N ASN A 374 23.80 -10.01 -14.75
CA ASN A 374 24.08 -11.35 -15.22
C ASN A 374 24.50 -11.30 -16.70
N PRO A 375 25.79 -11.47 -17.01
CA PRO A 375 26.29 -11.38 -18.38
C PRO A 375 25.62 -12.35 -19.35
N SER A 376 25.26 -13.56 -18.92
CA SER A 376 24.60 -14.54 -19.78
C SER A 376 23.18 -14.11 -20.15
N VAL A 377 22.45 -13.50 -19.22
CA VAL A 377 21.09 -12.97 -19.51
C VAL A 377 21.19 -11.77 -20.45
N ASN A 378 22.12 -10.85 -20.22
CA ASN A 378 22.32 -9.70 -21.10
C ASN A 378 22.75 -10.13 -22.51
N GLN A 379 23.66 -11.12 -22.61
CA GLN A 379 24.05 -11.70 -23.90
C GLN A 379 22.86 -12.32 -24.63
N ASN A 380 22.00 -13.08 -23.93
CA ASN A 380 20.81 -13.65 -24.55
C ASN A 380 19.84 -12.58 -25.07
N LEU A 381 19.75 -11.41 -24.41
CA LEU A 381 18.96 -10.28 -24.93
C LEU A 381 19.61 -9.65 -26.17
N SER A 382 20.94 -9.51 -26.17
CA SER A 382 21.70 -9.06 -27.35
C SER A 382 21.57 -10.01 -28.54
N ASP A 383 21.64 -11.32 -28.31
CA ASP A 383 21.47 -12.36 -29.34
C ASP A 383 20.05 -12.34 -29.92
N LYS A 384 19.07 -11.87 -29.13
CA LYS A 384 17.69 -11.59 -29.57
C LYS A 384 17.52 -10.21 -30.22
N GLY A 385 18.61 -9.48 -30.48
CA GLY A 385 18.61 -8.21 -31.20
C GLY A 385 18.24 -6.98 -30.36
N MET A 386 18.28 -7.07 -29.02
CA MET A 386 18.21 -5.88 -28.17
C MET A 386 19.58 -5.21 -28.06
N ARG A 387 19.58 -3.89 -27.95
CA ARG A 387 20.79 -3.07 -27.79
C ARG A 387 20.86 -2.52 -26.37
N PHE A 388 22.07 -2.20 -25.94
CA PHE A 388 22.32 -1.64 -24.62
C PHE A 388 22.84 -0.21 -24.81
N VAL A 389 22.29 0.73 -24.04
CA VAL A 389 22.73 2.13 -24.04
C VAL A 389 24.15 2.20 -23.46
N GLU A 390 25.06 2.85 -24.17
CA GLU A 390 26.46 2.94 -23.75
C GLU A 390 26.65 3.93 -22.60
N THR A 391 27.60 3.62 -21.71
CA THR A 391 28.02 4.54 -20.65
C THR A 391 29.08 5.51 -21.19
N THR A 392 28.87 6.81 -20.99
CA THR A 392 29.82 7.84 -21.45
C THR A 392 31.05 7.91 -20.53
N LYS A 393 32.13 8.54 -21.00
CA LYS A 393 33.41 8.64 -20.27
C LYS A 393 33.31 9.35 -18.91
N ASP A 394 32.31 10.21 -18.74
CA ASP A 394 31.98 10.95 -17.53
C ASP A 394 30.98 10.21 -16.62
N GLY A 395 30.57 8.98 -16.97
CA GLY A 395 29.66 8.15 -16.17
C GLY A 395 28.17 8.41 -16.42
N GLY A 396 27.85 9.18 -17.47
CA GLY A 396 26.49 9.33 -17.99
C GLY A 396 26.12 8.23 -18.98
N LYS A 397 25.05 8.42 -19.73
CA LYS A 397 24.55 7.46 -20.73
C LYS A 397 24.33 8.14 -22.07
N ASP A 398 24.74 7.46 -23.14
CA ASP A 398 24.62 7.97 -24.49
C ASP A 398 23.32 7.52 -25.17
N TYR A 399 22.36 8.43 -25.21
CA TYR A 399 21.06 8.23 -25.87
C TYR A 399 21.03 8.79 -27.30
N SER A 400 22.18 9.06 -27.93
CA SER A 400 22.24 9.65 -29.28
C SER A 400 21.67 8.73 -30.37
N ASP A 401 21.84 7.41 -30.22
CA ASP A 401 21.33 6.40 -31.16
C ASP A 401 19.87 5.99 -30.88
N VAL A 402 19.25 6.53 -29.82
CA VAL A 402 17.85 6.23 -29.47
C VAL A 402 16.93 7.21 -30.17
N GLU A 403 16.14 6.71 -31.13
CA GLU A 403 15.26 7.51 -31.99
C GLU A 403 13.81 7.54 -31.48
N GLU A 404 13.03 8.51 -31.97
CA GLU A 404 11.60 8.60 -31.66
C GLU A 404 10.85 7.32 -32.08
N GLY A 405 9.99 6.81 -31.20
CA GLY A 405 9.22 5.59 -31.44
C GLY A 405 9.98 4.27 -31.33
N ASP A 406 11.27 4.30 -30.96
CA ASP A 406 12.00 3.13 -30.44
C ASP A 406 11.40 2.66 -29.11
N VAL A 407 11.71 1.43 -28.71
CA VAL A 407 11.32 0.89 -27.40
C VAL A 407 12.52 0.96 -26.45
N VAL A 408 12.32 1.51 -25.25
CA VAL A 408 13.33 1.60 -24.21
C VAL A 408 12.87 0.86 -22.96
N ILE A 409 13.67 -0.12 -22.54
CA ILE A 409 13.44 -0.96 -21.38
C ILE A 409 14.20 -0.37 -20.18
N LEU A 410 13.46 -0.05 -19.12
CA LEU A 410 14.07 0.31 -17.83
C LEU A 410 14.41 -0.98 -17.08
N PRO A 411 15.62 -1.13 -16.51
CA PRO A 411 16.09 -2.38 -15.91
C PRO A 411 15.42 -2.68 -14.56
N ALA A 412 15.69 -3.85 -13.99
CA ALA A 412 15.09 -4.27 -12.71
C ALA A 412 15.44 -3.33 -11.54
N PHE A 413 16.60 -2.66 -11.61
CA PHE A 413 17.08 -1.64 -10.64
C PHE A 413 16.40 -0.28 -10.82
N GLY A 414 15.66 -0.12 -11.92
CA GLY A 414 14.93 1.07 -12.33
C GLY A 414 15.79 2.18 -12.92
N ALA A 415 15.20 3.37 -13.01
CA ALA A 415 15.75 4.53 -13.70
C ALA A 415 15.63 5.81 -12.86
N SER A 416 16.51 6.77 -13.10
CA SER A 416 16.43 8.07 -12.42
C SER A 416 15.26 8.91 -12.96
N VAL A 417 14.83 9.90 -12.18
CA VAL A 417 13.79 10.87 -12.61
C VAL A 417 14.21 11.61 -13.88
N ASP A 418 15.47 12.04 -13.96
CA ASP A 418 16.01 12.75 -15.12
C ASP A 418 16.07 11.85 -16.36
N GLU A 419 16.43 10.58 -16.19
CA GLU A 419 16.41 9.59 -17.27
C GLU A 419 15.00 9.36 -17.81
N MET A 420 14.00 9.17 -16.92
CA MET A 420 12.62 9.04 -17.35
C MET A 420 12.09 10.32 -18.03
N ALA A 421 12.54 11.50 -17.60
CA ALA A 421 12.16 12.77 -18.23
C ALA A 421 12.75 12.93 -19.63
N LEU A 422 14.01 12.53 -19.79
CA LEU A 422 14.71 12.50 -21.06
C LEU A 422 14.04 11.54 -22.06
N LEU A 423 13.67 10.33 -21.62
CA LEU A 423 12.94 9.37 -22.46
C LEU A 423 11.55 9.89 -22.83
N LYS A 424 10.89 10.59 -21.89
CA LYS A 424 9.60 11.26 -22.16
C LYS A 424 9.73 12.27 -23.29
N GLU A 425 10.74 13.12 -23.24
CA GLU A 425 11.00 14.15 -24.27
C GLU A 425 11.33 13.55 -25.65
N ARG A 426 12.04 12.42 -25.69
CA ARG A 426 12.36 11.72 -26.95
C ARG A 426 11.18 10.96 -27.59
N ASN A 427 10.01 10.92 -26.95
CA ASN A 427 8.82 10.24 -27.45
C ASN A 427 9.06 8.74 -27.82
N VAL A 428 9.91 8.05 -27.05
CA VAL A 428 10.13 6.59 -27.16
C VAL A 428 9.05 5.81 -26.45
N GLN A 429 8.80 4.54 -26.78
CA GLN A 429 7.95 3.65 -25.99
C GLN A 429 8.73 3.10 -24.78
N ILE A 430 8.20 3.24 -23.57
CA ILE A 430 8.85 2.82 -22.32
C ILE A 430 8.25 1.50 -21.83
N VAL A 431 9.09 0.49 -21.64
CA VAL A 431 8.76 -0.77 -20.97
C VAL A 431 9.51 -0.83 -19.64
N ASP A 432 8.80 -0.63 -18.53
CA ASP A 432 9.41 -0.55 -17.22
C ASP A 432 9.44 -1.90 -16.51
N THR A 433 10.63 -2.48 -16.40
CA THR A 433 10.84 -3.76 -15.71
C THR A 433 11.26 -3.61 -14.26
N THR A 434 11.27 -2.37 -13.72
CA THR A 434 11.67 -2.09 -12.34
C THR A 434 11.01 -3.06 -11.37
N CYS A 435 11.82 -3.63 -10.49
CA CYS A 435 11.35 -4.50 -9.45
C CYS A 435 10.37 -3.75 -8.52
N PRO A 436 9.16 -4.28 -8.27
CA PRO A 436 8.20 -3.63 -7.37
C PRO A 436 8.73 -3.37 -5.95
N TRP A 437 9.74 -4.12 -5.50
CA TRP A 437 10.42 -3.88 -4.23
C TRP A 437 11.30 -2.64 -4.28
N VAL A 438 11.99 -2.38 -5.39
CA VAL A 438 12.75 -1.16 -5.63
C VAL A 438 11.83 0.06 -5.70
N SER A 439 10.70 -0.04 -6.42
CA SER A 439 9.71 1.04 -6.48
C SER A 439 9.11 1.39 -5.11
N LYS A 440 9.06 0.43 -4.15
CA LYS A 440 8.65 0.71 -2.76
C LYS A 440 9.69 1.54 -2.01
N VAL A 441 10.98 1.33 -2.26
CA VAL A 441 12.05 2.16 -1.69
C VAL A 441 11.92 3.59 -2.20
N TRP A 442 11.68 3.79 -3.50
CA TRP A 442 11.46 5.12 -4.07
C TRP A 442 10.29 5.84 -3.39
N ALA A 443 9.18 5.14 -3.16
CA ALA A 443 8.05 5.70 -2.42
C ALA A 443 8.42 6.10 -0.98
N SER A 444 9.39 5.42 -0.35
CA SER A 444 9.91 5.81 0.98
C SER A 444 10.76 7.08 0.93
N VAL A 445 11.61 7.19 -0.08
CA VAL A 445 12.42 8.38 -0.31
C VAL A 445 11.54 9.60 -0.67
N GLU A 446 10.54 9.41 -1.52
CA GLU A 446 9.54 10.46 -1.84
C GLU A 446 8.77 10.91 -0.60
N ARG A 447 8.39 9.99 0.31
CA ARG A 447 7.75 10.35 1.59
C ARG A 447 8.67 11.17 2.50
N SER A 448 9.97 10.91 2.48
CA SER A 448 10.94 11.70 3.26
C SER A 448 11.01 13.13 2.72
N LYS A 449 10.98 13.28 1.40
CA LYS A 449 10.85 14.57 0.71
C LYS A 449 9.55 15.30 1.06
N ASP A 450 8.42 14.62 1.14
CA ASP A 450 7.13 15.23 1.51
C ASP A 450 7.10 15.74 2.96
N LYS A 451 7.97 15.22 3.84
CA LYS A 451 8.10 15.61 5.26
C LYS A 451 9.25 16.59 5.53
N ASP A 452 9.92 17.07 4.48
CA ASP A 452 11.16 17.86 4.58
C ASP A 452 12.26 17.16 5.40
N HIS A 453 12.35 15.83 5.27
CA HIS A 453 13.41 15.02 5.84
C HIS A 453 14.49 14.74 4.78
N THR A 454 15.74 14.77 5.20
CA THR A 454 16.87 14.26 4.42
C THR A 454 16.83 12.74 4.35
N ALA A 455 16.98 12.18 3.15
CA ALA A 455 17.03 10.74 2.96
C ALA A 455 18.45 10.22 3.24
N ILE A 456 18.61 9.45 4.31
CA ILE A 456 19.77 8.59 4.52
C ILE A 456 19.55 7.30 3.73
N ILE A 457 20.37 7.06 2.71
CA ILE A 457 20.26 5.89 1.85
C ILE A 457 21.40 4.92 2.17
N HIS A 458 21.09 3.80 2.80
CA HIS A 458 22.05 2.72 2.99
C HIS A 458 22.29 2.00 1.64
N GLY A 459 23.48 2.18 1.05
CA GLY A 459 23.79 1.67 -0.27
C GLY A 459 25.14 2.15 -0.80
N LYS A 460 25.46 1.77 -2.04
CA LYS A 460 26.68 2.23 -2.72
C LYS A 460 26.33 3.42 -3.61
N TYR A 461 27.01 4.57 -3.43
CA TYR A 461 26.60 5.84 -4.07
C TYR A 461 26.57 5.80 -5.62
N ASP A 462 27.34 4.88 -6.20
CA ASP A 462 27.56 4.65 -7.62
C ASP A 462 26.78 3.46 -8.20
N HIS A 463 26.08 2.68 -7.36
CA HIS A 463 25.24 1.58 -7.82
C HIS A 463 23.96 2.10 -8.47
N GLU A 464 23.54 1.50 -9.58
CA GLU A 464 22.43 1.94 -10.43
C GLU A 464 21.13 2.11 -9.65
N GLU A 465 20.80 1.14 -8.79
CA GLU A 465 19.62 1.23 -7.92
C GLU A 465 19.68 2.43 -6.95
N THR A 466 20.86 2.75 -6.41
CA THR A 466 21.06 3.88 -5.51
C THR A 466 21.02 5.20 -6.27
N VAL A 467 21.59 5.24 -7.49
CA VAL A 467 21.50 6.39 -8.39
C VAL A 467 20.04 6.69 -8.77
N ALA A 468 19.26 5.66 -9.10
CA ALA A 468 17.83 5.81 -9.32
C ALA A 468 17.14 6.31 -8.04
N THR A 469 17.34 5.63 -6.91
CA THR A 469 16.69 5.93 -5.63
C THR A 469 16.96 7.36 -5.15
N LYS A 470 18.22 7.83 -5.19
CA LYS A 470 18.58 9.18 -4.72
C LYS A 470 17.98 10.30 -5.59
N SER A 471 17.67 10.02 -6.86
CA SER A 471 17.00 10.99 -7.75
C SER A 471 15.57 11.33 -7.32
N PHE A 472 14.94 10.49 -6.49
CA PHE A 472 13.61 10.74 -5.92
C PHE A 472 13.66 11.59 -4.63
N ALA A 473 14.84 11.77 -4.05
CA ALA A 473 15.03 12.58 -2.84
C ALA A 473 15.08 14.09 -3.17
N SER A 474 14.81 14.92 -2.17
CA SER A 474 15.14 16.36 -2.23
C SER A 474 16.58 16.58 -1.73
N LYS A 475 16.82 16.17 -0.48
CA LYS A 475 18.13 16.12 0.16
C LYS A 475 18.46 14.67 0.50
N TYR A 476 19.70 14.27 0.31
CA TYR A 476 20.14 12.91 0.64
C TYR A 476 21.60 12.84 1.04
N ILE A 477 21.93 11.78 1.76
CA ILE A 477 23.28 11.26 1.94
C ILE A 477 23.25 9.74 1.81
N VAL A 478 24.20 9.16 1.08
CA VAL A 478 24.35 7.73 0.88
C VAL A 478 25.45 7.22 1.81
N LEU A 479 25.13 6.17 2.58
CA LEU A 479 26.06 5.55 3.53
C LEU A 479 26.29 4.10 3.13
N LYS A 480 27.54 3.69 3.05
CA LYS A 480 27.93 2.35 2.59
C LYS A 480 27.76 1.28 3.66
N ASN A 481 27.94 1.63 4.93
CA ASN A 481 28.02 0.69 6.05
C ASN A 481 27.80 1.39 7.40
N MET A 482 27.83 0.61 8.48
CA MET A 482 27.75 1.12 9.85
C MET A 482 28.81 2.16 10.21
N ALA A 483 30.06 2.01 9.75
CA ALA A 483 31.14 2.94 10.11
C ALA A 483 30.89 4.35 9.55
N GLU A 484 30.34 4.46 8.34
CA GLU A 484 29.91 5.74 7.78
C GLU A 484 28.68 6.29 8.50
N ALA A 485 27.75 5.44 8.92
CA ALA A 485 26.60 5.86 9.71
C ALA A 485 26.98 6.35 11.11
N GLU A 486 27.92 5.69 11.79
CA GLU A 486 28.49 6.13 13.06
C GLU A 486 29.22 7.47 12.92
N TYR A 487 29.97 7.66 11.83
CA TYR A 487 30.63 8.93 11.53
C TYR A 487 29.60 10.08 11.40
N VAL A 488 28.52 9.86 10.64
CA VAL A 488 27.46 10.87 10.46
C VAL A 488 26.71 11.11 11.77
N ALA A 489 26.43 10.06 12.55
CA ALA A 489 25.82 10.16 13.87
C ALA A 489 26.67 11.00 14.84
N ALA A 490 27.98 10.77 14.88
CA ALA A 490 28.91 11.55 15.69
C ALA A 490 28.87 13.03 15.29
N TYR A 491 28.86 13.33 13.99
CA TYR A 491 28.71 14.70 13.48
C TYR A 491 27.44 15.38 13.99
N VAL A 492 26.29 14.71 13.92
CA VAL A 492 25.01 15.25 14.41
C VAL A 492 25.05 15.51 15.91
N LEU A 493 25.80 14.72 16.68
CA LEU A 493 25.98 14.92 18.12
C LEU A 493 27.02 16.02 18.46
N GLY A 494 27.53 16.74 17.46
CA GLY A 494 28.48 17.83 17.64
C GLY A 494 29.95 17.40 17.61
N GLU A 495 30.25 16.16 17.24
CA GLU A 495 31.60 15.63 17.10
C GLU A 495 32.06 15.68 15.64
N GLY A 496 33.08 16.47 15.32
CA GLY A 496 33.74 16.44 14.01
C GLY A 496 33.90 17.81 13.36
N ASN A 497 34.34 17.80 12.10
CA ASN A 497 34.63 19.00 11.32
C ASN A 497 33.84 18.98 10.00
N LYS A 498 33.18 20.11 9.69
CA LYS A 498 32.35 20.26 8.48
C LYS A 498 33.13 20.03 7.19
N GLU A 499 34.35 20.56 7.08
CA GLU A 499 35.18 20.43 5.89
C GLU A 499 35.57 18.98 5.64
N GLU A 500 35.93 18.24 6.71
CA GLU A 500 36.24 16.81 6.64
C GLU A 500 35.01 15.97 6.27
N PHE A 501 33.84 16.29 6.84
CA PHE A 501 32.57 15.65 6.49
C PHE A 501 32.26 15.83 4.99
N MET A 502 32.33 17.08 4.51
CA MET A 502 32.02 17.42 3.13
C MET A 502 33.00 16.77 2.16
N ALA A 503 34.29 16.69 2.51
CA ALA A 503 35.29 15.98 1.71
C ALA A 503 34.98 14.47 1.62
N LYS A 504 34.68 13.84 2.77
CA LYS A 504 34.39 12.40 2.87
C LYS A 504 33.17 11.99 2.05
N PHE A 505 32.08 12.75 2.09
CA PHE A 505 30.82 12.43 1.43
C PHE A 505 30.58 13.18 0.12
N SER A 506 31.59 13.84 -0.44
CA SER A 506 31.51 14.70 -1.64
C SER A 506 30.80 14.08 -2.87
N LYS A 507 30.79 12.75 -3.01
CA LYS A 507 30.11 12.02 -4.11
C LYS A 507 28.78 11.36 -3.70
N ALA A 508 28.47 11.39 -2.42
CA ALA A 508 27.43 10.60 -1.79
C ALA A 508 26.27 11.45 -1.26
N MET A 509 26.28 12.76 -1.50
CA MET A 509 25.27 13.69 -0.97
C MET A 509 24.64 14.53 -2.07
N SER A 510 23.45 15.09 -1.80
CA SER A 510 22.76 15.99 -2.73
C SER A 510 23.56 17.28 -2.99
N PRO A 511 23.42 17.91 -4.17
CA PRO A 511 24.03 19.21 -4.43
C PRO A 511 23.58 20.27 -3.42
N GLY A 512 24.53 21.03 -2.87
CA GLY A 512 24.25 22.08 -1.88
C GLY A 512 23.91 21.57 -0.48
N PHE A 513 24.17 20.28 -0.20
CA PHE A 513 23.97 19.69 1.12
C PHE A 513 24.81 20.41 2.19
N ASP A 514 24.17 20.78 3.28
CA ASP A 514 24.81 21.37 4.46
C ASP A 514 24.55 20.49 5.68
N PRO A 515 25.56 19.75 6.19
CA PRO A 515 25.37 18.80 7.28
C PRO A 515 24.95 19.46 8.60
N ASP A 516 25.12 20.78 8.76
CA ASP A 516 24.73 21.51 9.98
C ASP A 516 23.21 21.75 10.09
N VAL A 517 22.48 21.63 8.97
CA VAL A 517 21.03 21.88 8.90
C VAL A 517 20.27 20.74 8.25
N ASP A 518 20.91 20.03 7.32
CA ASP A 518 20.24 18.98 6.54
C ASP A 518 20.18 17.65 7.30
N LEU A 519 20.87 17.50 8.43
CA LEU A 519 20.81 16.29 9.26
C LEU A 519 19.84 16.39 10.44
N ASP A 520 19.14 17.52 10.61
CA ASP A 520 18.18 17.75 11.71
C ASP A 520 17.01 16.76 11.69
N ARG A 521 16.54 16.42 10.48
CA ARG A 521 15.41 15.52 10.27
C ARG A 521 15.76 14.55 9.17
N VAL A 522 15.90 13.29 9.54
CA VAL A 522 16.33 12.25 8.60
C VAL A 522 15.29 11.14 8.46
N GLY A 523 15.31 10.47 7.31
CA GLY A 523 14.57 9.24 7.04
C GLY A 523 15.50 8.22 6.41
N VAL A 524 15.45 6.97 6.87
CA VAL A 524 16.33 5.91 6.36
C VAL A 524 15.63 5.10 5.27
N ALA A 525 16.34 4.89 4.16
CA ALA A 525 15.97 3.99 3.07
C ALA A 525 17.19 3.14 2.69
N ASN A 526 17.00 2.09 1.89
CA ASN A 526 18.09 1.19 1.52
C ASN A 526 18.04 0.78 0.05
N GLN A 527 19.22 0.52 -0.50
CA GLN A 527 19.37 -0.37 -1.64
C GLN A 527 18.94 -1.80 -1.21
N THR A 528 18.08 -2.42 -2.01
CA THR A 528 17.39 -3.69 -1.71
C THR A 528 18.34 -4.88 -1.55
N THR A 529 19.55 -4.79 -2.08
CA THR A 529 20.60 -5.82 -2.01
C THR A 529 21.63 -5.59 -0.90
N MET A 530 21.45 -4.57 -0.05
CA MET A 530 22.25 -4.38 1.16
C MET A 530 21.82 -5.34 2.27
N LEU A 531 22.70 -5.59 3.25
CA LEU A 531 22.37 -6.42 4.40
C LEU A 531 21.23 -5.77 5.19
N LYS A 532 20.11 -6.49 5.29
CA LYS A 532 18.92 -6.02 6.01
C LYS A 532 19.23 -5.69 7.48
N GLY A 533 19.94 -6.59 8.17
CA GLY A 533 20.31 -6.38 9.57
C GLY A 533 21.18 -5.15 9.77
N GLU A 534 22.09 -4.87 8.84
CA GLU A 534 22.91 -3.64 8.89
C GLU A 534 22.05 -2.39 8.67
N THR A 535 21.12 -2.42 7.73
CA THR A 535 20.14 -1.34 7.51
C THR A 535 19.32 -1.04 8.77
N GLU A 536 18.83 -2.08 9.44
CA GLU A 536 18.06 -1.95 10.69
C GLU A 536 18.91 -1.33 11.81
N LEU A 537 20.19 -1.68 11.90
CA LEU A 537 21.12 -1.07 12.86
C LEU A 537 21.39 0.41 12.55
N ILE A 538 21.55 0.77 11.27
CA ILE A 538 21.66 2.17 10.84
C ILE A 538 20.39 2.95 11.22
N GLY A 539 19.20 2.38 10.99
CA GLY A 539 17.93 2.98 11.43
C GLY A 539 17.89 3.27 12.92
N LYS A 540 18.19 2.27 13.76
CA LYS A 540 18.23 2.40 15.23
C LYS A 540 19.30 3.39 15.71
N LEU A 541 20.41 3.53 14.98
CA LEU A 541 21.42 4.53 15.28
C LEU A 541 20.83 5.94 15.13
N PHE A 542 20.22 6.25 13.99
CA PHE A 542 19.67 7.58 13.75
C PHE A 542 18.44 7.90 14.60
N GLU A 543 17.63 6.91 14.97
CA GLU A 543 16.57 7.07 15.98
C GLU A 543 17.12 7.54 17.34
N ARG A 544 18.17 6.87 17.84
CA ARG A 544 18.82 7.24 19.10
C ARG A 544 19.47 8.61 19.04
N VAL A 545 20.17 8.92 17.95
CA VAL A 545 20.82 10.22 17.73
C VAL A 545 19.79 11.34 17.71
N SER A 546 18.65 11.12 17.02
CA SER A 546 17.56 12.11 16.97
C SER A 546 16.96 12.38 18.35
N ALA A 547 16.77 11.34 19.16
CA ALA A 547 16.27 11.47 20.53
C ALA A 547 17.25 12.24 21.44
N ILE A 548 18.56 12.00 21.30
CA ILE A 548 19.60 12.70 22.07
C ILE A 548 19.71 14.16 21.63
N PHE A 549 19.73 14.43 20.32
CA PHE A 549 19.82 15.77 19.76
C PHE A 549 18.64 16.67 20.20
N MET A 550 17.43 16.11 20.28
CA MET A 550 16.24 16.79 20.82
C MET A 550 16.26 17.03 22.33
N CYS A 551 17.16 16.39 23.09
CA CYS A 551 17.33 16.62 24.52
C CYS A 551 18.42 17.65 24.83
N ILE A 552 19.32 17.91 23.88
CA ILE A 552 20.46 18.82 24.03
C ILE A 552 20.13 20.24 23.52
N ASN A 553 19.22 20.34 22.55
CA ASN A 553 18.68 21.59 21.99
C ASN A 553 17.22 21.77 22.37
#